data_AF-A0A645JEX8-F1
#
_entry.id   AF-A0A645JEX8-F1
#
_cell.length_a   1.000
_cell.length_b   1.000
_cell.length_c   1.000
_cell.angle_alpha   90.00
_cell.angle_beta   90.00
_cell.angle_gamma   90.00
#
_symmetry.space_group_name_H-M   'P 1'
#
loop_
_entity.id
_entity.type
_entity.pdbx_description
1 polymer ?
#
loop_
_entity_poly.entity_id
_entity_poly.type
_entity_poly.pdbx_seq_one_letter_code
_entity_poly.pdbx_strand_id
1 'polypeptide(L)'
;MNGGLDRDAIEDLWRKRRKKGQKKGDKIGYINADRLQPDENGVAALSTYIAKHPSRKKRWSTSQNLEKPDSKNNDSRYSRRQIEKLAKERPGREYWEKQYPGWTLTDEVYGEQYEHNEITGWAIYLKLRRIRR
;
A
#
# COMPACT_ATOMS: atom_id res chain seq x y z
N MET A 1 7.90 7.39 12.70
CA MET A 1 7.59 7.94 11.36
C MET A 1 8.29 7.07 10.32
N ASN A 2 7.74 6.95 9.11
CA ASN A 2 8.16 6.03 8.03
C ASN A 2 9.58 6.26 7.45
N GLY A 3 10.58 6.68 8.24
CA GLY A 3 11.91 7.04 7.72
C GLY A 3 11.90 8.16 6.66
N GLY A 4 10.79 8.88 6.54
CA GLY A 4 10.57 9.96 5.56
C GLY A 4 10.77 11.34 6.17
N LEU A 5 10.27 12.37 5.48
CA LEU A 5 10.33 13.77 5.92
C LEU A 5 9.73 13.94 7.32
N ASP A 6 10.45 14.66 8.17
CA ASP A 6 10.00 15.02 9.50
C ASP A 6 8.81 15.99 9.43
N ARG A 7 7.97 15.97 10.47
CA ARG A 7 6.78 16.82 10.57
C ARG A 7 7.14 18.29 10.41
N ASP A 8 8.21 18.73 11.07
CA ASP A 8 8.67 20.11 11.02
C ASP A 8 9.07 20.51 9.60
N ALA A 9 9.65 19.58 8.83
CA ALA A 9 9.98 19.81 7.44
C ALA A 9 8.72 19.94 6.56
N ILE A 10 7.69 19.13 6.81
CA ILE A 10 6.41 19.21 6.09
C ILE A 10 5.69 20.53 6.42
N GLU A 11 5.65 20.92 7.70
CA GLU A 11 5.03 22.16 8.13
C GLU A 11 5.76 23.40 7.58
N ASP A 12 7.09 23.35 7.45
CA ASP A 12 7.86 24.44 6.85
C ASP A 12 7.63 24.57 5.34
N LEU A 13 7.27 23.48 4.65
CA LEU A 13 6.90 23.50 3.23
C LEU A 13 5.53 24.15 2.97
N TRP A 14 4.67 24.23 3.99
CA TRP A 14 3.33 24.81 3.88
C TRP A 14 3.34 26.35 3.96
N ARG A 15 4.00 26.95 2.96
CA ARG A 15 4.22 28.40 2.84
C ARG A 15 3.84 28.89 1.46
N LYS A 16 3.46 30.17 1.37
CA LYS A 16 3.31 30.85 0.09
C LYS A 16 4.65 30.91 -0.64
N ARG A 17 4.61 31.06 -1.96
CA ARG A 17 5.82 31.29 -2.75
C ARG A 17 6.56 32.51 -2.22
N ARG A 18 7.88 32.37 -2.00
CA ARG A 18 8.75 33.47 -1.56
C ARG A 18 8.66 34.66 -2.53
N LYS A 19 8.62 35.88 -1.99
CA LYS A 19 8.79 37.11 -2.79
C LYS A 19 10.28 37.47 -2.90
N LYS A 20 10.64 38.29 -3.89
CA LYS A 20 12.03 38.77 -4.07
C LYS A 20 12.50 39.47 -2.79
N GLY A 21 13.64 39.04 -2.23
CA GLY A 21 14.20 39.56 -0.97
C GLY A 21 13.83 38.78 0.29
N GLN A 22 12.88 37.83 0.24
CA GLN A 22 12.54 36.98 1.39
C GLN A 22 13.31 35.66 1.41
N LYS A 23 13.83 35.27 2.58
CA LYS A 23 14.49 33.96 2.78
C LYS A 23 13.47 32.80 2.75
N LYS A 24 12.29 33.00 3.33
CA LYS A 24 11.17 32.03 3.36
C LYS A 24 9.85 32.76 3.08
N GLY A 25 8.88 32.07 2.49
CA GLY A 25 7.54 32.62 2.26
C GLY A 25 6.66 32.61 3.52
N ASP A 26 5.58 33.37 3.49
CA ASP A 26 4.63 33.49 4.60
C ASP A 26 3.90 32.17 4.84
N LYS A 27 3.66 31.81 6.11
CA LYS A 27 2.85 30.64 6.46
C LYS A 27 1.42 30.84 5.94
N ILE A 28 0.83 29.77 5.39
CA ILE A 28 -0.53 29.84 4.83
C ILE A 28 -1.60 29.77 5.94
N GLY A 29 -1.30 29.14 7.09
CA GLY A 29 -2.20 29.03 8.24
C GLY A 29 -1.65 28.11 9.33
N TYR A 30 -2.52 27.72 10.28
CA TYR A 30 -2.22 26.69 11.28
C TYR A 30 -2.37 25.29 10.67
N ILE A 31 -1.42 24.41 10.95
CA ILE A 31 -1.37 23.06 10.39
C ILE A 31 -1.63 22.09 11.54
N ASN A 32 -2.90 21.74 11.74
CA ASN A 32 -3.26 20.61 12.59
C ASN A 32 -3.43 19.39 11.69
N ALA A 33 -2.47 18.47 11.77
CA ALA A 33 -2.56 17.16 11.12
C ALA A 33 -2.42 16.09 12.19
N ASP A 34 -3.42 15.21 12.27
CA ASP A 34 -3.36 14.04 13.14
C ASP A 34 -2.41 13.00 12.56
N ARG A 35 -1.74 12.24 13.44
CA ARG A 35 -0.89 11.14 12.99
C ARG A 35 -1.78 10.06 12.38
N LEU A 36 -1.44 9.67 11.16
CA LEU A 36 -2.04 8.52 10.49
C LEU A 36 -1.74 7.27 11.32
N GLN A 37 -2.79 6.61 11.81
CA GLN A 37 -2.71 5.33 12.51
C GLN A 37 -3.08 4.24 11.50
N PRO A 38 -2.08 3.61 10.83
CA PRO A 38 -2.36 2.58 9.86
C PRO A 38 -2.91 1.32 10.53
N ASP A 39 -3.86 0.67 9.86
CA ASP A 39 -4.38 -0.64 10.24
C ASP A 39 -3.50 -1.78 9.66
N GLU A 40 -3.96 -3.02 9.75
CA GLU A 40 -3.25 -4.18 9.18
C GLU A 40 -3.07 -4.06 7.65
N ASN A 41 -4.07 -3.49 6.99
CA ASN A 41 -4.08 -3.08 5.58
C ASN A 41 -3.38 -1.74 5.29
N GLY A 42 -2.67 -1.19 6.28
CA GLY A 42 -1.99 0.08 6.19
C GLY A 42 -2.96 1.25 6.14
N VAL A 43 -3.08 1.88 4.98
CA VAL A 43 -3.88 3.08 4.76
C VAL A 43 -4.94 2.87 3.68
N ALA A 44 -5.18 1.60 3.32
CA ALA A 44 -6.07 1.22 2.24
C ALA A 44 -7.50 1.70 2.49
N ALA A 45 -8.03 1.50 3.71
CA ALA A 45 -9.39 1.93 4.06
C ALA A 45 -9.58 3.44 3.86
N LEU A 46 -8.63 4.26 4.34
CA LEU A 46 -8.62 5.71 4.15
C LEU A 46 -8.50 6.09 2.67
N SER A 47 -7.66 5.38 1.90
CA SER A 47 -7.50 5.62 0.47
C SER A 47 -8.81 5.36 -0.28
N THR A 48 -9.47 4.24 0.01
CA THR A 48 -10.77 3.88 -0.56
C THR A 48 -11.85 4.89 -0.16
N TYR A 49 -11.84 5.34 1.10
CA TYR A 49 -12.76 6.38 1.57
C TYR A 49 -12.58 7.70 0.80
N ILE A 50 -11.34 8.16 0.63
CA ILE A 50 -11.03 9.36 -0.17
C ILE A 50 -11.48 9.18 -1.63
N ALA A 51 -11.31 7.97 -2.19
CA ALA A 51 -11.70 7.65 -3.56
C ALA A 51 -13.22 7.53 -3.79
N LYS A 52 -14.02 7.30 -2.73
CA LYS A 52 -15.46 7.01 -2.80
C LYS A 52 -16.31 8.14 -3.43
N HIS A 53 -15.85 9.39 -3.41
CA HIS A 53 -16.58 10.54 -3.98
C HIS A 53 -15.87 11.12 -5.21
N PRO A 54 -16.09 10.57 -6.42
CA PRO A 54 -15.40 10.99 -7.64
C PRO A 54 -15.98 12.25 -8.31
N SER A 55 -16.85 13.02 -7.64
CA SER A 55 -17.64 14.12 -8.24
C SER A 55 -16.84 15.34 -8.78
N ARG A 56 -15.50 15.29 -8.85
CA ARG A 56 -14.66 16.36 -9.43
C ARG A 56 -13.53 15.78 -10.29
N LYS A 57 -13.15 16.52 -11.35
CA LYS A 57 -11.94 16.27 -12.17
C LYS A 57 -10.72 16.08 -11.24
N LYS A 58 -10.14 14.88 -11.29
CA LYS A 58 -8.93 14.35 -10.61
C LYS A 58 -8.46 15.11 -9.34
N ARG A 59 -8.76 14.57 -8.14
CA ARG A 59 -8.41 15.17 -6.84
C ARG A 59 -7.10 14.68 -6.20
N TRP A 60 -6.38 13.76 -6.86
CA TRP A 60 -5.15 13.18 -6.31
C TRP A 60 -4.02 13.27 -7.34
N SER A 61 -2.89 13.79 -6.90
CA SER A 61 -1.59 13.64 -7.56
C SER A 61 -0.75 12.69 -6.73
N THR A 62 -0.12 11.71 -7.37
CA THR A 62 0.85 10.86 -6.68
C THR A 62 2.02 11.74 -6.24
N SER A 63 2.49 11.60 -5.00
CA SER A 63 3.74 12.24 -4.61
C SER A 63 4.88 11.73 -5.50
N GLN A 64 5.79 12.63 -5.86
CA GLN A 64 6.97 12.25 -6.62
C GLN A 64 7.92 11.43 -5.72
N ASN A 65 8.63 10.47 -6.30
CA ASN A 65 9.62 9.60 -5.63
C ASN A 65 9.05 8.54 -4.67
N LEU A 66 7.77 8.17 -4.78
CA LEU A 66 7.29 6.94 -4.13
C LEU A 66 7.81 5.71 -4.86
N GLU A 67 8.34 4.74 -4.11
CA GLU A 67 8.54 3.38 -4.61
C GLU A 67 7.17 2.79 -4.94
N LYS A 68 7.00 2.37 -6.20
CA LYS A 68 5.77 1.70 -6.63
C LYS A 68 5.71 0.31 -5.99
N PRO A 69 4.52 -0.20 -5.66
CA PRO A 69 4.40 -1.57 -5.21
C PRO A 69 4.86 -2.50 -6.33
N ASP A 70 5.76 -3.43 -6.00
CA ASP A 70 6.22 -4.45 -6.94
C ASP A 70 5.12 -5.50 -7.15
N SER A 71 4.74 -5.72 -8.40
CA SER A 71 3.93 -6.87 -8.81
C SER A 71 4.85 -7.89 -9.45
N LYS A 72 4.92 -9.09 -8.88
CA LYS A 72 5.70 -10.21 -9.41
C LYS A 72 4.78 -11.39 -9.66
N ASN A 73 4.78 -11.89 -10.90
CA ASN A 73 4.16 -13.17 -11.21
C ASN A 73 5.14 -14.31 -10.89
N ASN A 74 4.62 -15.41 -10.36
CA ASN A 74 5.42 -16.56 -9.94
C ASN A 74 4.94 -17.84 -10.64
N ASP A 75 4.59 -17.70 -11.92
CA ASP A 75 3.91 -18.74 -12.71
C ASP A 75 4.83 -19.93 -13.01
N SER A 76 6.15 -19.74 -12.94
CA SER A 76 7.14 -20.80 -13.20
C SER A 76 7.44 -21.68 -11.98
N ARG A 77 7.20 -21.19 -10.76
CA ARG A 77 7.52 -21.92 -9.51
C ARG A 77 6.49 -22.99 -9.17
N TYR A 78 5.25 -22.81 -9.62
CA TYR A 78 4.15 -23.70 -9.27
C TYR A 78 3.55 -24.34 -10.53
N SER A 79 3.42 -25.66 -10.53
CA SER A 79 2.61 -26.35 -11.53
C SER A 79 1.11 -26.14 -11.27
N ARG A 80 0.28 -26.27 -12.30
CA ARG A 80 -1.18 -26.15 -12.19
C ARG A 80 -1.77 -27.06 -11.10
N ARG A 81 -1.28 -28.31 -11.01
CA ARG A 81 -1.72 -29.27 -9.97
C ARG A 81 -1.37 -28.81 -8.56
N GLN A 82 -0.21 -28.17 -8.37
CA GLN A 82 0.16 -27.61 -7.07
C GLN A 82 -0.72 -26.43 -6.70
N ILE A 83 -1.03 -25.54 -7.64
CA ILE A 83 -1.95 -24.41 -7.41
C ILE A 83 -3.36 -24.92 -7.08
N GLU A 84 -3.88 -25.90 -7.82
CA GLU A 84 -5.17 -26.54 -7.54
C GLU A 84 -5.22 -27.15 -6.13
N LYS A 85 -4.15 -27.83 -5.73
CA LYS A 85 -4.04 -28.41 -4.39
C LYS A 85 -4.03 -27.32 -3.33
N LEU A 86 -3.22 -26.27 -3.50
CA LEU A 86 -3.15 -25.13 -2.59
C LEU A 86 -4.49 -24.39 -2.49
N ALA A 87 -5.19 -24.22 -3.61
CA ALA A 87 -6.50 -23.58 -3.64
C ALA A 87 -7.59 -24.37 -2.89
N LYS A 88 -7.48 -25.70 -2.88
CA LYS A 88 -8.36 -26.59 -2.11
C LYS A 88 -8.00 -26.64 -0.63
N GLU A 89 -6.72 -26.77 -0.31
CA GLU A 89 -6.23 -26.87 1.07
C GLU A 89 -6.35 -25.55 1.84
N ARG A 90 -6.26 -24.40 1.13
CA ARG A 90 -6.31 -23.04 1.70
C ARG A 90 -5.38 -22.92 2.92
N PRO A 91 -4.07 -23.07 2.71
CA PRO A 91 -3.11 -23.05 3.81
C PRO A 91 -3.15 -21.70 4.52
N GLY A 92 -2.99 -21.72 5.84
CA GLY A 92 -2.96 -20.50 6.64
C GLY A 92 -1.71 -19.65 6.40
N ARG A 93 -1.72 -18.45 6.99
CA ARG A 93 -0.66 -17.42 6.85
C ARG A 93 0.76 -17.94 7.04
N GLU A 94 0.98 -18.85 8.00
CA GLU A 94 2.29 -19.43 8.30
C GLU A 94 2.96 -20.10 7.09
N TYR A 95 2.16 -20.70 6.21
CA TYR A 95 2.67 -21.34 4.99
C TYR A 95 3.31 -20.30 4.06
N TRP A 96 2.62 -19.17 3.84
CA TRP A 96 3.08 -18.12 2.96
C TRP A 96 4.25 -17.35 3.53
N GLU A 97 4.30 -17.12 4.85
CA GLU A 97 5.44 -16.49 5.51
C GLU A 97 6.71 -17.34 5.42
N LYS A 98 6.59 -18.68 5.44
CA LYS A 98 7.71 -19.59 5.17
C LYS A 98 8.20 -19.50 3.72
N GLN A 99 7.29 -19.35 2.75
CA GLN A 99 7.65 -19.21 1.34
C GLN A 99 8.25 -17.84 1.01
N TYR A 100 7.79 -16.79 1.69
CA TYR A 100 8.21 -15.40 1.49
C TYR A 100 8.79 -14.81 2.79
N PRO A 101 10.02 -15.21 3.19
CA PRO A 101 10.61 -14.75 4.44
C PRO A 101 10.81 -13.23 4.46
N GLY A 102 10.50 -12.61 5.60
CA GLY A 102 10.55 -11.15 5.77
C GLY A 102 9.30 -10.41 5.27
N TRP A 103 8.32 -11.15 4.76
CA TRP A 103 7.01 -10.65 4.37
C TRP A 103 5.92 -11.32 5.22
N THR A 104 4.88 -10.56 5.52
CA THR A 104 3.67 -11.03 6.19
C THR A 104 2.48 -10.76 5.30
N LEU A 105 1.45 -11.61 5.40
CA LEU A 105 0.14 -11.30 4.85
C LEU A 105 -0.42 -10.02 5.48
N THR A 106 -1.12 -9.25 4.65
CA THR A 106 -1.61 -7.94 5.02
C THR A 106 -2.83 -8.04 5.95
N ASP A 107 -3.68 -9.02 5.71
CA ASP A 107 -4.93 -9.28 6.44
C ASP A 107 -5.29 -10.76 6.23
N GLU A 108 -5.87 -11.43 7.22
CA GLU A 108 -6.35 -12.81 7.09
C GLU A 108 -7.53 -12.92 6.12
N VAL A 109 -8.32 -11.85 5.98
CA VAL A 109 -9.53 -11.84 5.14
C VAL A 109 -9.26 -11.39 3.71
N TYR A 110 -8.37 -10.40 3.53
CA TYR A 110 -8.10 -9.77 2.22
C TYR A 110 -6.66 -9.96 1.72
N GLY A 111 -5.83 -10.69 2.45
CA GLY A 111 -4.45 -10.98 2.06
C GLY A 111 -4.32 -12.05 0.99
N GLU A 112 -5.28 -12.97 0.88
CA GLU A 112 -5.27 -14.09 -0.06
C GLU A 112 -6.57 -14.12 -0.86
N GLN A 113 -6.45 -14.13 -2.18
CA GLN A 113 -7.60 -14.28 -3.08
C GLN A 113 -7.38 -15.48 -3.99
N TYR A 114 -8.36 -16.39 -3.99
CA TYR A 114 -8.36 -17.59 -4.80
C TYR A 114 -9.43 -17.41 -5.87
N GLU A 115 -9.00 -17.19 -7.11
CA GLU A 115 -9.88 -17.04 -8.26
C GLU A 115 -9.81 -18.29 -9.12
N HIS A 116 -10.96 -18.83 -9.50
CA HIS A 116 -11.04 -19.93 -10.44
C HIS A 116 -11.59 -19.42 -11.77
N ASN A 117 -10.87 -19.69 -12.85
CA ASN A 117 -11.33 -19.45 -14.21
C ASN A 117 -11.35 -20.78 -14.96
N GLU A 118 -12.45 -21.06 -15.66
CA GLU A 118 -12.66 -22.31 -16.41
C GLU A 118 -11.61 -22.55 -17.50
N ILE A 119 -11.04 -21.48 -18.06
CA ILE A 119 -10.07 -21.57 -19.15
C ILE A 119 -8.63 -21.65 -18.62
N THR A 120 -8.27 -20.80 -17.64
CA THR A 120 -6.89 -20.69 -17.14
C THR A 120 -6.61 -21.53 -15.90
N GLY A 121 -7.66 -22.03 -15.24
CA GLY A 121 -7.58 -22.74 -13.97
C GLY A 121 -7.55 -21.79 -12.77
N TRP A 122 -6.98 -22.25 -11.67
CA TRP A 122 -6.86 -21.49 -10.43
C TRP A 122 -5.75 -20.45 -10.50
N ALA A 123 -6.03 -19.25 -10.00
CA ALA A 123 -5.09 -18.18 -9.72
C ALA A 123 -5.15 -17.83 -8.22
N ILE A 124 -3.97 -17.64 -7.61
CA ILE A 124 -3.86 -17.25 -6.20
C ILE A 124 -3.14 -15.90 -6.15
N TYR A 125 -3.82 -14.89 -5.65
CA TYR A 125 -3.25 -13.56 -5.46
C TYR A 125 -2.94 -13.35 -3.98
N LEU A 126 -1.70 -12.94 -3.72
CA LEU A 126 -1.21 -12.69 -2.36
C LEU A 126 -0.86 -11.22 -2.22
N LYS A 127 -1.42 -10.57 -1.20
CA LYS A 127 -1.08 -9.22 -0.81
C LYS A 127 -0.20 -9.26 0.42
N LEU A 128 1.09 -9.09 0.19
CA LEU A 128 2.12 -9.16 1.23
C LEU A 128 2.62 -7.76 1.60
N ARG A 129 2.97 -7.58 2.88
CA ARG A 129 3.65 -6.39 3.39
C ARG A 129 4.96 -6.79 4.06
N ARG A 130 5.97 -5.92 3.98
CA ARG A 130 7.28 -6.18 4.57
C ARG A 130 7.18 -6.08 6.10
N ILE A 131 7.69 -7.07 6.80
CA ILE A 131 7.76 -7.03 8.27
C ILE A 131 8.75 -5.94 8.65
N ARG A 132 8.27 -4.94 9.40
CA ARG A 132 9.14 -3.91 9.96
C ARG A 132 9.91 -4.52 11.13
N ARG A 133 11.23 -4.47 11.06
CA ARG A 133 12.09 -4.65 12.24
C ARG A 133 12.02 -3.41 13.12
#